data_AF-A0AB34QQL2-F1
#
_entry.id   AF-A0AB34QQL2-F1
#
_cell.length_a   1.000
_cell.length_b   1.000
_cell.length_c   1.000
_cell.angle_alpha   90.00
_cell.angle_beta   90.00
_cell.angle_gamma   90.00
#
_symmetry.space_group_name_H-M   'P 1'
#
loop_
_entity.id
_entity.type
_entity.pdbx_description
1 polymer ?
#
loop_
_entity_poly.entity_id
_entity_poly.type
_entity_poly.pdbx_seq_one_letter_code
_entity_poly.pdbx_strand_id
1 'polypeptide(L)' 'MKHDRLLQTFFDEIHDADEAAFYQAAHSFLNLWDYEYGHAADMPSEMDHYIGQLAYDSKLVEE' A
#
# COMPACT_ATOMS: atom_id res chain seq x y z
N MET A 1 11.23 14.45 1.01
CA MET A 1 10.45 14.77 -0.21
C MET A 1 8.97 14.54 0.08
N LYS A 2 8.02 14.91 -0.78
CA LYS A 2 6.58 14.73 -0.48
C LYS A 2 6.18 13.26 -0.28
N HIS A 3 6.89 12.34 -0.93
CA HIS A 3 6.64 10.90 -0.87
C HIS A 3 6.87 10.36 0.54
N ASP A 4 7.91 10.84 1.23
CA ASP A 4 8.32 10.38 2.56
C ASP A 4 7.18 10.48 3.59
N ARG A 5 6.29 11.47 3.47
CA ARG A 5 5.19 11.64 4.42
C ARG A 5 4.08 10.61 4.20
N LEU A 6 3.71 10.36 2.94
CA LEU A 6 2.68 9.36 2.61
C LEU A 6 3.18 7.96 2.99
N LEU A 7 4.45 7.66 2.71
CA LEU A 7 5.10 6.40 3.09
C LEU A 7 5.16 6.23 4.61
N GLN A 8 5.58 7.26 5.35
CA GLN A 8 5.61 7.20 6.81
C GLN A 8 4.21 6.97 7.39
N THR A 9 3.19 7.69 6.91
CA THR A 9 1.81 7.47 7.37
C THR A 9 1.34 6.04 7.09
N PHE A 10 1.64 5.50 5.91
CA PHE A 10 1.32 4.11 5.61
C PHE A 10 2.04 3.12 6.53
N PHE A 11 3.34 3.29 6.75
CA PHE A 11 4.12 2.41 7.64
C PHE A 11 3.65 2.47 9.10
N ASP A 12 3.28 3.67 9.57
CA ASP A 12 2.70 3.84 10.90
C ASP A 12 1.34 3.14 11.03
N GLU A 13 0.51 3.17 9.98
CA GLU A 13 -0.79 2.50 9.96
C GLU A 13 -0.69 0.97 9.95
N ILE A 14 0.31 0.40 9.26
CA ILE A 14 0.44 -1.06 9.13
C ILE A 14 1.25 -1.73 10.24
N HIS A 15 1.96 -0.98 11.09
CA HIS A 15 2.92 -1.53 12.07
C HIS A 15 2.30 -2.57 13.01
N ASP A 16 1.10 -2.30 13.50
CA ASP A 16 0.32 -3.17 14.39
C ASP A 16 -1.06 -3.53 13.79
N ALA A 17 -1.21 -3.35 12.47
CA ALA A 17 -2.46 -3.64 11.79
C ALA A 17 -2.73 -5.14 11.77
N ASP A 18 -3.98 -5.51 12.05
CA ASP A 18 -4.46 -6.83 11.64
C ASP A 18 -4.59 -6.88 10.11
N GLU A 19 -4.84 -8.08 9.59
CA GLU A 19 -4.92 -8.32 8.16
C GLU A 19 -5.97 -7.42 7.47
N ALA A 20 -7.14 -7.21 8.08
CA ALA A 20 -8.18 -6.35 7.50
C ALA A 20 -7.77 -4.88 7.46
N ALA A 21 -7.18 -4.38 8.55
CA ALA A 21 -6.65 -3.03 8.64
C ALA A 21 -5.49 -2.81 7.65
N PHE A 22 -4.63 -3.82 7.45
CA PHE A 22 -3.57 -3.79 6.45
C PHE A 22 -4.14 -3.62 5.04
N TYR A 23 -5.12 -4.44 4.63
CA TYR A 23 -5.75 -4.31 3.31
C TYR A 23 -6.35 -2.92 3.12
N GLN A 24 -7.05 -2.40 4.13
CA GLN A 24 -7.67 -1.09 4.05
C GLN A 24 -6.64 0.04 3.91
N ALA A 25 -5.57 0.01 4.70
CA ALA A 25 -4.48 0.98 4.65
C ALA A 25 -3.78 0.94 3.29
N ALA A 26 -3.52 -0.26 2.77
CA ALA A 26 -2.81 -0.43 1.51
C ALA A 26 -3.65 -0.03 0.29
N HIS A 27 -4.96 -0.31 0.28
CA HIS A 27 -5.87 0.22 -0.73
C HIS A 27 -5.94 1.76 -0.68
N SER A 28 -6.01 2.33 0.51
CA SER A 28 -6.05 3.80 0.69
C SER A 28 -4.74 4.44 0.21
N PHE A 29 -3.61 3.84 0.54
CA PHE A 29 -2.30 4.26 0.07
C PHE A 29 -2.21 4.23 -1.46
N LEU A 30 -2.62 3.14 -2.11
CA LEU A 30 -2.60 3.03 -3.57
C LEU A 30 -3.44 4.13 -4.24
N ASN A 31 -4.63 4.39 -3.72
CA ASN A 31 -5.51 5.45 -4.23
C ASN A 31 -4.89 6.84 -4.07
N LEU A 32 -4.27 7.13 -2.92
CA LEU A 32 -3.61 8.41 -2.66
C LEU A 32 -2.34 8.56 -3.51
N TRP A 33 -1.59 7.48 -3.69
CA TRP A 33 -0.40 7.46 -4.53
C TRP A 33 -0.74 7.78 -5.99
N ASP A 34 -1.75 7.09 -6.53
CA ASP A 34 -2.23 7.32 -7.90
C ASP A 34 -2.74 8.76 -8.06
N TYR A 35 -3.48 9.28 -7.08
CA TYR A 35 -3.97 10.66 -7.09
C TYR A 35 -2.85 11.72 -7.06
N GLU A 36 -1.84 11.54 -6.21
CA GLU A 36 -0.78 12.53 -6.01
C GLU A 36 0.34 12.44 -7.06
N TYR A 37 0.67 11.24 -7.52
CA TYR A 37 1.86 10.96 -8.32
C TYR A 37 1.56 10.34 -9.68
N GLY A 38 0.31 9.92 -9.93
CA GLY A 38 -0.19 9.52 -11.25
C GLY A 38 0.26 8.15 -11.74
N HIS A 39 1.40 7.61 -11.28
CA HIS A 39 1.94 6.33 -11.70
C HIS A 39 2.52 5.50 -10.54
N ALA A 40 2.08 4.25 -10.43
CA ALA A 40 2.66 3.26 -9.52
C ALA A 40 4.11 2.88 -9.89
N ALA A 41 4.56 3.16 -11.12
CA ALA A 41 5.93 2.92 -11.56
C ALA A 41 6.96 3.80 -10.85
N ASP A 42 6.53 4.96 -10.32
CA ASP A 42 7.39 5.87 -9.56
C ASP A 42 7.39 5.56 -8.06
N MET A 43 6.71 4.48 -7.66
CA MET A 43 6.63 4.03 -6.27
C MET A 43 7.98 3.46 -5.82
N PRO A 44 8.40 3.75 -4.58
CA PRO A 44 9.61 3.14 -4.02
C PRO A 44 9.53 1.62 -4.05
N SER A 45 10.62 0.96 -4.41
CA SER A 45 10.69 -0.51 -4.51
C SER A 45 10.40 -1.24 -3.19
N GLU A 46 10.51 -0.55 -2.04
CA GLU A 46 10.09 -1.09 -0.74
C GLU A 46 8.59 -1.38 -0.67
N MET A 47 7.79 -0.66 -1.47
CA MET A 47 6.34 -0.85 -1.55
C MET A 47 5.94 -2.11 -2.33
N ASP A 48 6.81 -2.59 -3.23
CA ASP A 48 6.53 -3.76 -4.08
C ASP A 48 6.18 -5.00 -3.24
N HIS A 49 6.80 -5.17 -2.07
CA HIS A 49 6.51 -6.27 -1.16
C HIS A 49 5.06 -6.23 -0.65
N TYR A 50 4.60 -5.06 -0.21
CA TYR A 50 3.25 -4.86 0.33
C TYR A 50 2.19 -4.98 -0.76
N ILE A 51 2.43 -4.36 -1.92
CA ILE A 51 1.51 -4.45 -3.06
C ILE A 51 1.45 -5.89 -3.61
N GLY A 52 2.59 -6.59 -3.64
CA GLY A 52 2.66 -8.00 -4.02
C GLY A 52 1.85 -8.90 -3.10
N GLN A 53 1.87 -8.63 -1.79
CA GLN A 53 1.09 -9.37 -0.80
C GLN A 53 -0.42 -9.15 -1.01
N LEU A 54 -0.86 -7.90 -1.21
CA LEU A 54 -2.25 -7.59 -1.55
C LEU A 54 -2.74 -8.34 -2.81
N ALA A 55 -1.93 -8.34 -3.87
CA ALA A 55 -2.29 -8.97 -5.14
C ALA A 55 -2.30 -10.50 -5.06
N TYR A 56 -1.48 -11.09 -4.18
CA TYR A 56 -1.46 -12.53 -3.94
C TYR A 56 -2.68 -12.95 -3.12
N ASP A 57 -2.97 -12.24 -2.03
CA ASP A 57 -4.06 -12.59 -1.14
C ASP A 57 -5.43 -12.31 -1.78
N SER A 58 -5.57 -11.23 -2.57
CA SER A 58 -6.78 -10.98 -3.37
C SER A 58 -7.08 -12.12 -4.35
N LYS A 59 -6.07 -12.85 -4.83
CA LYS A 59 -6.25 -14.02 -5.72
C LYS A 59 -6.56 -15.30 -4.94
N LEU A 60 -6.20 -15.37 -3.66
CA LEU A 60 -6.54 -16.50 -2.78
C LEU A 60 -7.98 -16.42 -2.24
N VAL A 61 -8.56 -15.22 -2.20
CA VAL A 61 -9.93 -14.99 -1.69
C VAL A 61 -11.01 -15.22 -2.78
N GLU A 62 -10.65 -15.38 -4.06
CA GLU A 62 -11.59 -15.62 -5.18
C GLU A 62 -12.04 -17.09 -5.39
N GLU A 63 -11.97 -17.97 -4.37
CA GLU A 63 -12.50 -19.37 -4.44
C GLU A 63 -13.87 -19.57 -3.78
#